data_AF-A0A9D8MZ28-F1
#
_entry.id   AF-A0A9D8MZ28-F1
#
_cell.length_a   1.000
_cell.length_b   1.000
_cell.length_c   1.000
_cell.angle_alpha   90.00
_cell.angle_beta   90.00
_cell.angle_gamma   90.00
#
_symmetry.space_group_name_H-M   'P 1'
#
loop_
_entity.id
_entity.type
_entity.pdbx_description
1 polymer ?
#
loop_
_entity_poly.entity_id
_entity_poly.type
_entity_poly.pdbx_seq_one_letter_code
_entity_poly.pdbx_strand_id
1 'polypeptide(L)'
;MNSVYSFWKAFICIIGGGIGWLIAEFEPTFPLIIVAIIFIVYDAWTAYQLDKRVHKKYPEKSKREKAKFTSFAFGKVVKSTIPKRLWVIILAYIAEHWVFVHVQIPLSYIVTGVICFEQAWSILENESSCRDESESRFWKMLQRIMVDKTERHFDVTLDELKNGGRVTEE
;
A
#
# COMPACT_ATOMS: atom_id res chain seq x y z
N MET A 1 27.04 43.91 19.03
CA MET A 1 25.62 43.71 18.64
C MET A 1 25.45 43.48 17.13
N ASN A 2 26.04 44.28 16.24
CA ASN A 2 25.86 44.15 14.78
C ASN A 2 26.41 42.83 14.17
N SER A 3 27.52 42.30 14.69
CA SER A 3 28.10 41.05 14.17
C SER A 3 27.25 39.81 14.49
N VAL A 4 26.70 39.72 15.70
CA VAL A 4 25.77 38.63 16.11
C VAL A 4 24.47 38.68 15.30
N TYR A 5 23.93 39.87 15.06
CA TYR A 5 22.74 40.06 14.23
C TYR A 5 22.98 39.69 12.75
N SER A 6 24.16 40.00 12.19
CA SER A 6 24.54 39.61 10.83
C SER A 6 24.75 38.10 10.70
N PHE A 7 25.33 37.45 11.71
CA PHE A 7 25.51 36.00 11.74
C PHE A 7 24.16 35.28 11.79
N TRP A 8 23.23 35.77 12.60
CA TRP A 8 21.88 35.22 12.69
C TRP A 8 21.10 35.33 11.37
N LYS A 9 21.23 36.46 10.66
CA LYS A 9 20.66 36.62 9.31
C LYS A 9 21.26 35.65 8.31
N ALA A 10 22.58 35.52 8.28
CA ALA A 10 23.27 34.58 7.40
C ALA A 10 22.82 33.14 7.67
N PHE A 11 22.70 32.76 8.95
CA PHE A 11 22.22 31.45 9.37
C PHE A 11 20.78 31.19 8.89
N ILE A 12 19.86 32.12 9.10
CA ILE A 12 18.48 32.01 8.60
C ILE A 12 18.44 31.92 7.08
N CYS A 13 19.24 32.72 6.36
CA CYS A 13 19.29 32.67 4.90
C CYS A 13 19.84 31.35 4.38
N ILE A 14 20.86 30.77 5.03
CA ILE A 14 21.43 29.47 4.65
C ILE A 14 20.42 28.36 4.90
N ILE A 15 19.75 28.36 6.06
CA ILE A 15 18.72 27.37 6.36
C ILE A 15 17.52 27.52 5.42
N GLY A 16 17.00 28.73 5.24
CA GLY A 16 15.87 28.99 4.35
C GLY A 16 16.20 28.66 2.90
N GLY A 17 17.39 29.01 2.43
CA GLY A 17 17.88 28.65 1.10
C GLY A 17 18.06 27.15 0.92
N GLY A 18 18.61 26.46 1.93
CA GLY A 18 18.75 25.00 1.91
C GLY A 18 17.41 24.27 1.89
N ILE A 19 16.44 24.72 2.70
CA ILE A 19 15.07 24.19 2.70
C ILE A 19 14.39 24.47 1.36
N GLY A 20 14.52 25.69 0.84
CA GLY A 20 13.95 26.07 -0.46
C GLY A 20 14.52 25.24 -1.61
N TRP A 21 15.82 25.01 -1.62
CA TRP A 21 16.48 24.16 -2.60
C TRP A 21 16.00 22.71 -2.50
N LEU A 22 15.90 22.15 -1.29
CA LEU A 22 15.36 20.80 -1.09
C LEU A 22 13.90 20.69 -1.57
N ILE A 23 13.05 21.66 -1.28
CA ILE A 23 11.65 21.63 -1.73
C ILE A 23 11.57 21.70 -3.26
N ALA A 24 12.37 22.56 -3.89
CA ALA A 24 12.41 22.70 -5.34
C ALA A 24 12.95 21.44 -6.03
N GLU A 25 14.01 20.85 -5.49
CA GLU A 25 14.59 19.61 -6.02
C GLU A 25 13.56 18.47 -5.98
N PHE A 26 12.91 18.24 -4.83
CA PHE A 26 11.97 17.13 -4.67
C PHE A 26 10.52 17.46 -5.09
N GLU A 27 10.26 18.64 -5.64
CA GLU A 27 8.94 19.06 -6.13
C GLU A 27 8.22 17.99 -6.96
N PRO A 28 8.84 17.38 -8.01
CA PRO A 28 8.19 16.35 -8.83
C PRO A 28 7.89 15.05 -8.07
N THR A 29 8.50 14.82 -6.91
CA THR A 29 8.31 13.59 -6.10
C THR A 29 7.12 13.71 -5.15
N PHE A 30 6.75 14.92 -4.72
CA PHE A 30 5.62 15.11 -3.79
C PHE A 30 4.29 14.58 -4.34
N PRO A 31 3.89 14.84 -5.61
CA PRO A 31 2.68 14.28 -6.18
C PRO A 31 2.68 12.73 -6.15
N LEU A 32 3.81 12.11 -6.46
CA LEU A 32 3.97 10.65 -6.45
C LEU A 32 3.78 10.07 -5.04
N ILE A 33 4.38 10.71 -4.04
CA ILE A 33 4.25 10.35 -2.62
C ILE A 33 2.79 10.46 -2.18
N ILE A 34 2.10 11.56 -2.52
CA ILE A 34 0.70 11.78 -2.16
C ILE A 34 -0.19 10.68 -2.75
N VAL A 35 -0.03 10.37 -4.04
CA VAL A 35 -0.78 9.30 -4.70
C VAL A 35 -0.54 7.95 -4.02
N ALA A 36 0.72 7.61 -3.75
CA ALA A 36 1.06 6.36 -3.06
C ALA A 36 0.43 6.27 -1.66
N ILE A 37 0.43 7.37 -0.89
CA ILE A 37 -0.22 7.41 0.43
C ILE A 37 -1.72 7.17 0.32
N ILE A 38 -2.40 7.79 -0.66
CA ILE A 38 -3.85 7.61 -0.87
C ILE A 38 -4.16 6.13 -1.12
N PHE A 39 -3.40 5.46 -1.99
CA PHE A 39 -3.58 4.03 -2.27
C PHE A 39 -3.36 3.16 -1.04
N ILE A 40 -2.29 3.40 -0.26
CA ILE A 40 -2.00 2.61 0.95
C ILE A 40 -3.09 2.81 2.02
N VAL A 41 -3.57 4.03 2.21
CA VAL A 41 -4.64 4.33 3.18
C VAL A 41 -5.95 3.71 2.73
N TYR A 42 -6.28 3.79 1.44
CA TYR A 42 -7.49 3.18 0.89
C TYR A 42 -7.45 1.66 1.01
N ASP A 43 -6.32 1.02 0.70
CA ASP A 43 -6.13 -0.42 0.90
C ASP A 43 -6.39 -0.83 2.36
N ALA A 44 -5.75 -0.15 3.32
CA ALA A 44 -5.97 -0.40 4.74
C ALA A 44 -7.44 -0.21 5.17
N TRP A 45 -8.14 0.75 4.57
CA TRP A 45 -9.57 0.96 4.80
C TRP A 45 -10.43 -0.18 4.22
N THR A 46 -10.14 -0.66 3.01
CA THR A 46 -10.84 -1.80 2.40
C THR A 46 -10.62 -3.10 3.18
N ALA A 47 -9.41 -3.34 3.69
CA ALA A 47 -9.11 -4.45 4.58
C ALA A 47 -9.92 -4.38 5.90
N TYR A 48 -10.06 -3.18 6.48
CA TYR A 48 -10.91 -2.99 7.65
C TYR A 48 -12.39 -3.27 7.37
N GLN A 49 -12.91 -2.82 6.21
CA GLN A 49 -14.28 -3.13 5.81
C GLN A 49 -14.51 -4.62 5.56
N LEU A 50 -13.50 -5.32 5.02
CA LEU A 50 -13.55 -6.77 4.89
C LEU A 50 -13.63 -7.44 6.26
N ASP A 51 -12.79 -7.07 7.23
CA ASP A 51 -12.80 -7.62 8.58
C ASP A 51 -14.19 -7.47 9.24
N LYS A 52 -14.83 -6.30 9.05
CA LYS A 52 -16.20 -6.06 9.52
C LYS A 52 -17.24 -6.97 8.84
N ARG A 53 -17.11 -7.23 7.54
CA ARG A 53 -17.98 -8.15 6.78
C ARG A 53 -17.79 -9.60 7.21
N VAL A 54 -16.54 -10.03 7.41
CA VAL A 54 -16.18 -11.38 7.89
C VAL A 54 -16.77 -11.63 9.27
N HIS A 55 -16.60 -10.70 10.23
CA HIS A 55 -17.17 -10.83 11.57
C HIS A 55 -18.71 -10.90 11.55
N LYS A 56 -19.37 -10.27 10.58
CA LYS A 56 -20.83 -10.35 10.41
C LYS A 56 -21.27 -11.69 9.80
N LYS A 57 -20.52 -12.23 8.81
CA LYS A 57 -20.88 -13.44 8.06
C LYS A 57 -20.46 -14.73 8.77
N TYR A 58 -19.41 -14.71 9.58
CA TYR A 58 -18.84 -15.86 10.29
C TYR A 58 -18.53 -15.55 11.75
N PRO A 59 -19.56 -15.32 12.60
CA PRO A 59 -19.37 -15.00 14.01
C PRO A 59 -18.65 -16.10 14.79
N GLU A 60 -18.76 -17.37 14.38
CA GLU A 60 -18.15 -18.53 15.06
C GLU A 60 -16.65 -18.72 14.79
N LYS A 61 -16.09 -18.16 13.70
CA LYS A 61 -14.65 -18.22 13.40
C LYS A 61 -13.87 -17.02 13.94
N SER A 62 -14.55 -15.92 14.29
CA SER A 62 -13.91 -14.76 14.90
C SER A 62 -13.81 -14.92 16.42
N LYS A 63 -12.69 -15.45 16.93
CA LYS A 63 -12.34 -15.42 18.38
C LYS A 63 -12.18 -14.00 18.98
N ARG A 64 -12.42 -12.93 18.21
CA ARG A 64 -12.29 -11.54 18.67
C ARG A 64 -13.65 -10.93 18.95
N GLU A 65 -13.88 -10.62 20.21
CA GLU A 65 -15.12 -10.13 20.82
C GLU A 65 -15.65 -8.77 20.29
N LYS A 66 -15.03 -8.16 19.27
CA LYS A 66 -15.51 -6.98 18.54
C LYS A 66 -14.51 -6.69 17.43
N ALA A 67 -14.99 -6.38 16.22
CA ALA A 67 -14.23 -5.73 15.15
C ALA A 67 -13.83 -4.30 15.58
N LYS A 68 -12.98 -4.19 16.61
CA LYS A 68 -12.35 -2.93 16.99
C LYS A 68 -11.39 -2.61 15.87
N PHE A 69 -11.54 -1.41 15.28
CA PHE A 69 -10.49 -0.76 14.51
C PHE A 69 -9.24 -0.81 15.38
N THR A 70 -8.41 -1.83 15.23
CA THR A 70 -7.23 -1.94 16.08
C THR A 70 -6.32 -0.85 15.57
N SER A 71 -6.27 0.25 16.31
CA SER A 71 -5.27 1.31 16.19
C SER A 71 -3.85 0.75 16.06
N PHE A 72 -3.63 -0.51 16.48
CA PHE A 72 -2.42 -1.27 16.26
C PHE A 72 -2.16 -1.67 14.79
N ALA A 73 -3.17 -2.15 14.05
CA ALA A 73 -3.02 -2.54 12.64
C ALA A 73 -2.85 -1.30 11.74
N PHE A 74 -3.70 -0.28 11.93
CA PHE A 74 -3.55 1.00 11.24
C PHE A 74 -2.25 1.71 11.64
N GLY A 75 -1.88 1.65 12.94
CA GLY A 75 -0.61 2.16 13.43
C GLY A 75 0.60 1.45 12.83
N LYS A 76 0.53 0.15 12.53
CA LYS A 76 1.57 -0.60 11.82
C LYS A 76 1.72 -0.12 10.38
N VAL A 77 0.60 0.13 9.67
CA VAL A 77 0.61 0.70 8.31
C VAL A 77 1.27 2.07 8.30
N VAL A 78 0.87 2.95 9.22
CA VAL A 78 1.42 4.31 9.33
C VAL A 78 2.88 4.33 9.79
N LYS A 79 3.28 3.47 10.73
CA LYS A 79 4.66 3.47 11.28
C LYS A 79 5.67 2.67 10.47
N SER A 80 5.24 1.66 9.71
CA SER A 80 6.16 0.76 9.01
C SER A 80 5.92 0.73 7.50
N THR A 81 4.67 0.60 7.04
CA THR A 81 4.40 0.39 5.61
C THR A 81 4.56 1.67 4.81
N ILE A 82 3.95 2.77 5.25
CA ILE A 82 4.06 4.06 4.56
C ILE A 82 5.54 4.50 4.48
N PRO A 83 6.31 4.60 5.59
CA PRO A 83 7.69 5.08 5.51
C PRO A 83 8.57 4.24 4.58
N LYS A 84 8.44 2.90 4.62
CA LYS A 84 9.21 2.02 3.74
C LYS A 84 8.90 2.24 2.26
N ARG A 85 7.61 2.32 1.89
CA ARG A 85 7.19 2.54 0.49
C ARG A 85 7.62 3.92 -0.01
N LEU A 86 7.48 4.95 0.84
CA LEU A 86 7.92 6.30 0.51
C LEU A 86 9.44 6.38 0.33
N TRP A 87 10.22 5.69 1.18
CA TRP A 87 11.67 5.61 1.02
C TRP A 87 12.07 4.99 -0.33
N VAL A 88 11.37 3.97 -0.82
CA VAL A 88 11.66 3.38 -2.12
C VAL A 88 11.41 4.39 -3.25
N ILE A 89 10.33 5.19 -3.19
CA ILE A 89 10.04 6.23 -4.18
C ILE A 89 11.14 7.31 -4.16
N ILE A 90 11.55 7.76 -2.97
CA ILE A 90 12.62 8.76 -2.82
C ILE A 90 13.96 8.23 -3.34
N LEU A 91 14.32 6.98 -3.02
CA LEU A 91 15.55 6.36 -3.51
C LEU A 91 15.52 6.18 -5.03
N ALA A 92 14.37 5.83 -5.60
CA ALA A 92 14.19 5.74 -7.05
C ALA A 92 14.38 7.10 -7.73
N TYR A 93 13.84 8.18 -7.13
CA TYR A 93 14.05 9.54 -7.61
C TYR A 93 15.51 9.97 -7.54
N ILE A 94 16.20 9.72 -6.42
CA ILE A 94 17.63 10.03 -6.27
C ILE A 94 18.46 9.25 -7.30
N ALA A 95 18.16 7.96 -7.52
CA ALA A 95 18.85 7.16 -8.53
C ALA A 95 18.59 7.69 -9.95
N GLU A 96 17.35 8.06 -10.26
CA GLU A 96 16.98 8.71 -11.52
C GLU A 96 17.81 9.98 -11.76
N HIS A 97 17.92 10.85 -10.75
CA HIS A 97 18.54 12.18 -10.90
C HIS A 97 20.07 12.18 -10.80
N TRP A 98 20.67 11.27 -10.03
CA TRP A 98 22.11 11.27 -9.76
C TRP A 98 22.88 10.12 -10.41
N VAL A 99 22.21 9.00 -10.70
CA VAL A 99 22.85 7.81 -11.29
C VAL A 99 22.50 7.68 -12.77
N PHE A 100 21.22 7.81 -13.12
CA PHE A 100 20.74 7.68 -14.50
C PHE A 100 20.70 9.02 -15.26
N VAL A 101 21.62 9.93 -14.97
CA VAL A 101 21.66 11.30 -15.53
C VAL A 101 21.62 11.35 -17.07
N HIS A 102 22.19 10.34 -17.73
CA HIS A 102 22.28 10.26 -19.19
C HIS A 102 21.20 9.37 -19.83
N VAL A 103 20.27 8.83 -19.04
CA VAL A 103 19.23 7.93 -19.52
C VAL A 103 17.87 8.43 -19.04
N GLN A 104 16.95 8.70 -19.97
CA GLN A 104 15.60 9.17 -19.64
C GLN A 104 14.71 8.02 -19.14
N ILE A 105 14.99 7.51 -17.94
CA ILE A 105 14.18 6.51 -17.26
C ILE A 105 13.44 7.20 -16.12
N PRO A 106 12.11 7.39 -16.21
CA PRO A 106 11.31 7.97 -15.11
C PRO A 106 11.10 6.93 -14.00
N LEU A 107 12.18 6.56 -13.32
CA LEU A 107 12.23 5.43 -12.37
C LEU A 107 11.29 5.67 -11.19
N SER A 108 11.23 6.89 -10.68
CA SER A 108 10.31 7.29 -9.62
C SER A 108 8.84 7.06 -9.98
N TYR A 109 8.45 7.36 -11.23
CA TYR A 109 7.10 7.13 -11.75
C TYR A 109 6.81 5.64 -11.91
N ILE A 110 7.75 4.87 -12.46
CA ILE A 110 7.60 3.42 -12.65
C ILE A 110 7.42 2.74 -11.30
N VAL A 111 8.28 3.04 -10.34
CA VAL A 111 8.22 2.48 -8.98
C VAL A 111 6.92 2.85 -8.29
N THR A 112 6.50 4.12 -8.38
CA THR A 112 5.22 4.56 -7.82
C THR A 112 4.04 3.83 -8.47
N GLY A 113 4.07 3.64 -9.78
CA GLY A 113 3.06 2.88 -10.52
C GLY A 113 2.98 1.42 -10.06
N VAL A 114 4.11 0.76 -9.86
CA VAL A 114 4.17 -0.62 -9.33
C VAL A 114 3.58 -0.69 -7.92
N ILE A 115 3.94 0.25 -7.03
CA ILE A 115 3.37 0.31 -5.67
C ILE A 115 1.85 0.50 -5.74
N CYS A 116 1.36 1.46 -6.55
CA CYS A 116 -0.07 1.71 -6.69
C CYS A 116 -0.80 0.50 -7.27
N PHE A 117 -0.20 -0.21 -8.22
CA PHE A 117 -0.76 -1.43 -8.78
C PHE A 117 -0.85 -2.55 -7.75
N GLU A 118 0.19 -2.75 -6.93
CA GLU A 118 0.19 -3.69 -5.83
C GLU A 118 -0.93 -3.37 -4.82
N GLN A 119 -1.09 -2.10 -4.45
CA GLN A 119 -2.18 -1.67 -3.56
C GLN A 119 -3.55 -1.87 -4.23
N ALA A 120 -3.70 -1.51 -5.50
CA ALA A 120 -4.94 -1.71 -6.27
C ALA A 120 -5.35 -3.18 -6.31
N TRP A 121 -4.38 -4.08 -6.46
CA TRP A 121 -4.61 -5.51 -6.44
C TRP A 121 -5.14 -5.99 -5.08
N SER A 122 -4.55 -5.51 -3.98
CA SER A 122 -5.02 -5.84 -2.62
C SER A 122 -6.41 -5.25 -2.32
N ILE A 123 -6.70 -4.06 -2.81
CA ILE A 123 -8.04 -3.44 -2.75
C ILE A 123 -9.08 -4.32 -3.45
N LEU A 124 -8.78 -4.80 -4.66
CA LEU A 124 -9.68 -5.67 -5.41
C LEU A 124 -9.88 -7.02 -4.69
N GLU A 125 -8.85 -7.58 -4.08
CA GLU A 125 -8.94 -8.76 -3.22
C GLU A 125 -9.91 -8.53 -2.07
N ASN A 126 -9.74 -7.43 -1.36
CA ASN A 126 -10.53 -7.09 -0.18
C ASN A 126 -11.98 -6.79 -0.54
N GLU A 127 -12.21 -6.08 -1.64
CA GLU A 127 -13.55 -5.76 -2.11
C GLU A 127 -14.29 -6.98 -2.65
N SER A 128 -13.61 -7.84 -3.41
CA SER A 128 -14.19 -9.07 -3.96
C SER A 128 -14.47 -10.10 -2.87
N SER A 129 -13.67 -10.13 -1.80
CA SER A 129 -13.85 -11.05 -0.67
C SER A 129 -15.16 -10.83 0.08
N CYS A 130 -15.77 -11.93 0.52
CA CYS A 130 -17.01 -11.96 1.34
C CYS A 130 -18.25 -11.30 0.72
N ARG A 131 -18.29 -11.05 -0.60
CA ARG A 131 -19.53 -10.73 -1.32
C ARG A 131 -20.28 -11.99 -1.71
N ASP A 132 -21.62 -11.92 -1.75
CA ASP A 132 -22.44 -13.04 -2.20
C ASP A 132 -22.40 -13.22 -3.71
N GLU A 133 -22.53 -14.46 -4.17
CA GLU A 133 -22.45 -14.85 -5.58
C GLU A 133 -23.48 -14.13 -6.48
N SER A 134 -24.52 -13.56 -5.89
CA SER A 134 -25.62 -12.86 -6.56
C SER A 134 -25.34 -11.37 -6.83
N GLU A 135 -24.32 -10.76 -6.24
CA GLU A 135 -24.17 -9.30 -6.29
C GLU A 135 -23.58 -8.77 -7.61
N SER A 136 -22.67 -9.50 -8.28
CA SER A 136 -22.22 -9.18 -9.65
C SER A 136 -21.26 -10.22 -10.24
N ARG A 137 -21.42 -10.50 -11.55
CA ARG A 137 -20.53 -11.38 -12.34
C ARG A 137 -19.07 -10.90 -12.36
N PHE A 138 -18.84 -9.60 -12.19
CA PHE A 138 -17.50 -9.01 -12.20
C PHE A 138 -16.65 -9.47 -11.01
N TRP A 139 -17.23 -9.46 -9.81
CA TRP A 139 -16.52 -9.90 -8.60
C TRP A 139 -16.21 -11.39 -8.61
N LYS A 140 -17.10 -12.21 -9.19
CA LYS A 140 -16.87 -13.64 -9.40
C LYS A 140 -15.74 -13.91 -10.40
N MET A 141 -15.68 -13.12 -11.47
CA MET A 141 -14.59 -13.20 -12.45
C MET A 141 -13.26 -12.80 -11.81
N LEU A 142 -13.22 -11.72 -11.03
CA LEU A 142 -12.04 -11.30 -10.28
C LEU A 142 -11.58 -12.39 -9.30
N GLN A 143 -12.49 -12.92 -8.46
CA GLN A 143 -12.16 -14.02 -7.54
C GLN A 143 -11.54 -15.21 -8.27
N ARG A 144 -12.09 -15.62 -9.42
CA ARG A 144 -11.55 -16.72 -10.23
C ARG A 144 -10.15 -16.44 -10.76
N ILE A 145 -9.91 -15.23 -11.30
CA ILE A 145 -8.59 -14.83 -11.80
C ILE A 145 -7.56 -14.79 -10.67
N MET A 146 -7.96 -14.31 -9.49
CA MET A 146 -7.08 -14.22 -8.32
C MET A 146 -6.77 -15.61 -7.74
N VAL A 147 -7.77 -16.48 -7.69
CA VAL A 147 -7.63 -17.87 -7.26
C VAL A 147 -6.71 -18.66 -8.20
N ASP A 148 -6.95 -18.63 -9.52
CA ASP A 148 -6.13 -19.31 -10.53
C ASP A 148 -4.66 -18.85 -10.50
N LYS A 149 -4.42 -17.55 -10.26
CA LYS A 149 -3.05 -17.01 -10.10
C LYS A 149 -2.38 -17.50 -8.81
N THR A 150 -3.14 -17.72 -7.74
CA THR A 150 -2.63 -18.24 -6.47
C THR A 150 -2.32 -19.73 -6.58
N GLU A 151 -3.20 -20.52 -7.21
CA GLU A 151 -2.95 -21.94 -7.50
C GLU A 151 -1.67 -22.14 -8.31
N ARG A 152 -1.46 -21.33 -9.35
CA ARG A 152 -0.25 -21.39 -10.18
C ARG A 152 1.03 -20.98 -9.44
N HIS A 153 0.93 -20.14 -8.41
CA HIS A 153 2.10 -19.68 -7.66
C HIS A 153 2.42 -20.56 -6.45
N PHE A 154 1.44 -21.32 -5.95
CA PHE A 154 1.58 -22.17 -4.77
C PHE A 154 1.54 -23.69 -5.06
N ASP A 155 1.30 -24.12 -6.31
CA ASP A 155 1.24 -25.54 -6.70
C ASP A 155 0.28 -26.38 -5.81
N VAL A 156 -0.78 -25.73 -5.31
CA VAL A 156 -1.85 -26.35 -4.53
C VAL A 156 -3.12 -26.30 -5.37
N THR A 157 -3.62 -27.46 -5.77
CA THR A 157 -4.88 -27.61 -6.49
C THR A 157 -6.05 -27.40 -5.52
N LEU A 158 -6.86 -26.35 -5.66
CA LEU A 158 -8.00 -26.10 -4.74
C LEU A 158 -9.14 -27.12 -4.90
N ASP A 159 -9.07 -28.01 -5.87
CA ASP A 159 -9.99 -29.15 -5.98
C ASP A 159 -9.88 -30.11 -4.76
N GLU A 160 -8.75 -30.15 -4.05
CA GLU A 160 -8.63 -30.89 -2.78
C GLU A 160 -9.40 -30.21 -1.64
N LEU A 161 -9.43 -28.88 -1.60
CA LEU A 161 -10.13 -28.10 -0.55
C LEU A 161 -11.64 -28.00 -0.80
N LYS A 162 -12.07 -28.12 -2.05
CA LYS A 162 -13.50 -28.17 -2.42
C LYS A 162 -14.13 -29.55 -2.14
N ASN A 163 -13.33 -30.62 -2.13
CA ASN A 163 -13.78 -31.99 -1.87
C ASN A 163 -13.47 -32.52 -0.46
N GLY A 164 -12.62 -31.85 0.33
CA GLY A 164 -12.19 -32.26 1.67
C GLY A 164 -13.23 -32.14 2.81
N GLY A 165 -14.53 -32.12 2.49
CA GLY A 165 -15.63 -32.07 3.45
C GLY A 165 -16.20 -33.44 3.86
N ARG A 166 -15.64 -34.56 3.37
CA ARG A 166 -16.00 -35.91 3.80
C ARG A 166 -14.78 -36.83 3.73
N VAL A 167 -13.98 -36.83 4.79
CA VAL A 167 -13.24 -38.05 5.15
C VAL A 167 -14.17 -38.80 6.08
N THR A 168 -14.98 -39.70 5.51
CA THR A 168 -15.66 -40.74 6.29
C THR A 168 -14.58 -41.68 6.82
N GLU A 169 -14.56 -41.85 8.15
CA GLU A 169 -13.83 -42.91 8.82
C GLU A 169 -14.29 -44.27 8.28
N GLU A 170 -13.36 -45.03 7.69
CA GLU A 170 -13.32 -46.50 7.73
C GLU A 170 -11.85 -46.93 7.84
#